data_AF-A0A1H2XX19-F1
#
_entry.id   AF-A0A1H2XX19-F1
#
_cell.length_a   1.000
_cell.length_b   1.000
_cell.length_c   1.000
_cell.angle_alpha   90.00
_cell.angle_beta   90.00
_cell.angle_gamma   90.00
#
_symmetry.space_group_name_H-M   'P 1'
#
loop_
_entity.id
_entity.type
_entity.pdbx_description
1 polymer ?
#
loop_
_entity_poly.entity_id
_entity_poly.type
_entity_poly.pdbx_seq_one_letter_code
_entity_poly.pdbx_strand_id
1 'polypeptide(L)'
;MALPERQLPRAVGGGVNMVMDFGALRQRLEELRQFVKEYMVPGEDYGIIGDSKPTLFKPGAEKLCDVYGLSAGEAHIEFTRDDTKNPIYISYRVSLPLISRTDGKIIMVGVGSANSWEKKYRWRWVTERDLPPDLSKDNLKQATFDGRYGSYIKYRIPNDEIDDLDNTLLKMAKKRALIDAVLSATRSSALFTQDIEDLEEMTVRQPESVDRRQRTQPDRSNGSPDISQAQKNLILRKAQERGMDTEELNAFVYQATGKSELDMLTKQEASKLIDLLAPAKTR
;
A
#
# COMPACT_ATOMS: atom_id res chain seq x y z
N MET A 1 -27.56 -62.95 -21.96
CA MET A 1 -26.56 -62.09 -22.64
C MET A 1 -25.86 -61.27 -21.57
N ALA A 2 -24.62 -61.61 -21.23
CA ALA A 2 -23.78 -60.84 -20.31
C ALA A 2 -22.87 -59.93 -21.15
N LEU A 3 -22.81 -58.64 -20.80
CA LEU A 3 -21.93 -57.67 -21.44
C LEU A 3 -20.46 -57.95 -21.04
N PRO A 4 -19.48 -57.82 -21.95
CA PRO A 4 -18.09 -58.09 -21.63
C PRO A 4 -17.51 -56.99 -20.74
N GLU A 5 -16.79 -57.39 -19.69
CA GLU A 5 -16.03 -56.50 -18.81
C GLU A 5 -14.98 -55.71 -19.61
N ARG A 6 -15.12 -54.38 -19.60
CA ARG A 6 -14.07 -53.46 -20.08
C ARG A 6 -12.89 -53.55 -19.12
N GLN A 7 -11.79 -54.16 -19.55
CA GLN A 7 -10.50 -54.05 -18.86
C GLN A 7 -10.07 -52.58 -18.84
N LEU A 8 -10.00 -52.01 -17.64
CA LEU A 8 -9.41 -50.69 -17.41
C LEU A 8 -7.91 -50.74 -17.75
N PRO A 9 -7.37 -49.75 -18.46
CA PRO A 9 -5.93 -49.70 -18.73
C PRO A 9 -5.15 -49.58 -17.42
N ARG A 10 -4.09 -50.38 -17.29
CA ARG A 10 -3.16 -50.34 -16.14
C ARG A 10 -2.55 -48.94 -16.03
N ALA A 11 -2.72 -48.30 -14.88
CA ALA A 11 -2.05 -47.06 -14.54
C ALA A 11 -0.53 -47.29 -14.56
N VAL A 12 0.16 -46.71 -15.55
CA VAL A 12 1.62 -46.58 -15.52
C VAL A 12 1.94 -45.63 -14.38
N GLY A 13 2.78 -46.06 -13.45
CA GLY A 13 3.14 -45.31 -12.24
C GLY A 13 3.73 -43.94 -12.57
N GLY A 14 2.88 -42.92 -12.55
CA GLY A 14 3.24 -41.51 -12.61
C GLY A 14 3.74 -41.04 -11.25
N GLY A 15 4.95 -41.48 -10.87
CA GLY A 15 5.65 -40.86 -9.76
C GLY A 15 5.97 -39.40 -10.11
N VAL A 16 5.64 -38.47 -9.21
CA VAL A 16 6.03 -37.06 -9.35
C VAL A 16 7.55 -37.00 -9.11
N ASN A 17 8.32 -36.82 -10.19
CA ASN A 17 9.76 -36.61 -10.07
C ASN A 17 10.06 -35.13 -9.82
N MET A 18 11.01 -34.84 -8.93
CA MET A 18 11.49 -33.47 -8.76
C MET A 18 12.18 -33.02 -10.04
N VAL A 19 11.68 -31.95 -10.64
CA VAL A 19 12.21 -31.39 -11.90
C VAL A 19 13.50 -30.58 -11.67
N MET A 20 13.78 -30.18 -10.42
CA MET A 20 15.00 -29.44 -10.04
C MET A 20 15.81 -30.20 -9.00
N ASP A 21 17.13 -30.12 -9.13
CA ASP A 21 18.05 -30.62 -8.11
C ASP A 21 17.98 -29.80 -6.80
N PHE A 22 18.25 -30.46 -5.68
CA PHE A 22 18.19 -29.87 -4.35
C PHE A 22 19.21 -28.73 -4.16
N GLY A 23 20.39 -28.82 -4.77
CA GLY A 23 21.40 -27.76 -4.70
C GLY A 23 20.90 -26.45 -5.31
N ALA A 24 20.32 -26.55 -6.51
CA ALA A 24 19.74 -25.39 -7.20
C ALA A 24 18.56 -24.78 -6.43
N LEU A 25 17.75 -25.60 -5.76
CA LEU A 25 16.66 -25.11 -4.91
C LEU A 25 17.18 -24.32 -3.71
N ARG A 26 18.22 -24.81 -3.01
CA ARG A 26 18.83 -24.09 -1.88
C ARG A 26 19.43 -22.77 -2.31
N GLN A 27 20.13 -22.76 -3.45
CA GLN A 27 20.74 -21.54 -3.97
C GLN A 27 19.68 -20.46 -4.26
N ARG A 28 18.59 -20.81 -4.96
CA ARG A 28 17.50 -19.84 -5.24
C ARG A 28 16.84 -19.28 -3.98
N LEU A 29 16.69 -20.10 -2.95
CA LEU A 29 16.14 -19.65 -1.67
C LEU A 29 17.09 -18.68 -0.95
N GLU A 30 18.39 -18.93 -1.02
CA GLU A 30 19.39 -18.04 -0.43
C GLU A 30 19.48 -16.71 -1.19
N GLU A 31 19.49 -16.75 -2.52
CA GLU A 31 19.45 -15.56 -3.38
C GLU A 31 18.21 -14.70 -3.07
N LEU A 32 17.04 -15.33 -2.92
CA LEU A 32 15.81 -14.62 -2.56
C LEU A 32 15.92 -13.99 -1.15
N ARG A 33 16.46 -14.71 -0.16
CA ARG A 33 16.66 -14.17 1.20
C ARG A 33 17.63 -13.00 1.21
N GLN A 34 18.71 -13.10 0.46
CA GLN A 34 19.69 -12.03 0.31
C GLN A 34 19.06 -10.81 -0.36
N PHE A 35 18.30 -11.01 -1.44
CA PHE A 35 17.56 -9.93 -2.10
C PHE A 35 16.61 -9.20 -1.15
N VAL A 36 15.81 -9.95 -0.37
CA VAL A 36 14.91 -9.36 0.63
C VAL A 36 15.69 -8.52 1.64
N LYS A 37 16.81 -9.05 2.16
CA LYS A 37 17.62 -8.36 3.17
C LYS A 37 18.31 -7.09 2.64
N GLU A 38 18.78 -7.10 1.39
CA GLU A 38 19.59 -6.01 0.83
C GLU A 38 18.75 -4.95 0.11
N TYR A 39 17.62 -5.33 -0.50
CA TYR A 39 16.86 -4.45 -1.41
C TYR A 39 15.42 -4.16 -0.97
N MET A 40 14.87 -4.92 -0.02
CA MET A 40 13.53 -4.66 0.50
C MET A 40 13.60 -3.93 1.85
N VAL A 41 12.75 -2.92 1.99
CA VAL A 41 12.66 -2.01 3.13
C VAL A 41 11.48 -2.41 4.01
N PRO A 42 11.70 -2.80 5.27
CA PRO A 42 10.62 -3.05 6.23
C PRO A 42 9.73 -1.81 6.42
N GLY A 43 8.42 -2.01 6.40
CA GLY A 43 7.40 -0.96 6.48
C GLY A 43 6.99 -0.37 5.13
N GLU A 44 7.80 -0.52 4.07
CA GLU A 44 7.51 -0.03 2.72
C GLU A 44 7.21 -1.18 1.74
N ASP A 45 8.11 -2.17 1.69
CA ASP A 45 8.00 -3.31 0.78
C ASP A 45 7.28 -4.49 1.41
N TYR A 46 7.42 -4.65 2.72
CA TYR A 46 6.75 -5.68 3.52
C TYR A 46 6.67 -5.24 4.98
N GLY A 47 5.77 -5.83 5.76
CA GLY A 47 5.64 -5.52 7.18
C GLY A 47 5.04 -6.66 7.98
N ILE A 48 5.34 -6.71 9.27
CA ILE A 48 4.80 -7.73 10.17
C ILE A 48 3.49 -7.21 10.75
N ILE A 49 2.44 -8.03 10.67
CA ILE A 49 1.16 -7.74 11.31
C ILE A 49 0.94 -8.77 12.42
N GLY A 50 0.94 -8.31 13.68
CA GLY A 50 0.92 -9.18 14.85
C GLY A 50 2.17 -10.05 14.96
N ASP A 51 2.01 -11.30 15.41
CA ASP A 51 3.12 -12.26 15.58
C ASP A 51 3.30 -13.18 14.36
N SER A 52 2.79 -12.79 13.21
CA SER A 52 2.76 -13.61 11.99
C SER A 52 3.98 -13.39 11.10
N LYS A 53 4.09 -14.20 10.03
CA LYS A 53 5.03 -13.95 8.95
C LYS A 53 4.81 -12.54 8.36
N PRO A 54 5.84 -11.90 7.81
CA PRO A 54 5.69 -10.60 7.19
C PRO A 54 4.74 -10.65 5.98
N THR A 55 3.87 -9.67 5.84
CA THR A 55 2.99 -9.48 4.70
C THR A 55 3.73 -8.70 3.61
N LEU A 56 3.66 -9.19 2.36
CA LEU A 56 4.23 -8.49 1.20
C LEU A 56 3.33 -7.31 0.80
N PHE A 57 3.92 -6.14 0.58
CA PHE A 57 3.20 -4.97 0.08
C PHE A 57 3.40 -4.78 -1.42
N LYS A 58 2.62 -3.87 -1.99
CA LYS A 58 2.68 -3.58 -3.42
C LYS A 58 4.10 -3.18 -3.90
N PRO A 59 4.82 -2.27 -3.23
CA PRO A 59 6.19 -1.92 -3.63
C PRO A 59 7.11 -3.14 -3.66
N GLY A 60 7.01 -4.01 -2.65
CA GLY A 60 7.79 -5.25 -2.61
C GLY A 60 7.45 -6.23 -3.73
N ALA A 61 6.17 -6.37 -4.06
CA ALA A 61 5.73 -7.19 -5.18
C ALA A 61 6.25 -6.65 -6.53
N GLU A 62 6.26 -5.32 -6.71
CA GLU A 62 6.81 -4.67 -7.90
C GLU A 62 8.33 -4.87 -8.01
N LYS A 63 9.08 -4.75 -6.90
CA LYS A 63 10.53 -5.06 -6.86
C LYS A 63 10.83 -6.50 -7.23
N LEU A 64 10.03 -7.45 -6.73
CA LEU A 64 10.14 -8.86 -7.11
C LEU A 64 9.83 -9.05 -8.61
N CYS A 65 8.81 -8.37 -9.16
CA CYS A 65 8.57 -8.42 -10.60
C CYS A 65 9.80 -7.93 -11.38
N ASP A 66 10.44 -6.84 -10.98
CA ASP A 66 11.58 -6.30 -11.69
C ASP A 66 12.79 -7.25 -11.70
N VAL A 67 13.13 -7.85 -10.55
CA VAL A 67 14.27 -8.78 -10.46
C VAL A 67 14.03 -10.08 -11.21
N TYR A 68 12.79 -10.59 -11.21
CA TYR A 68 12.45 -11.81 -11.94
C TYR A 68 12.11 -11.56 -13.42
N GLY A 69 12.21 -10.33 -13.91
CA GLY A 69 11.88 -9.99 -15.30
C GLY A 69 10.40 -10.24 -15.61
N LEU A 70 9.51 -9.97 -14.67
CA LEU A 70 8.06 -10.15 -14.80
C LEU A 70 7.37 -8.80 -14.98
N SER A 71 6.23 -8.83 -15.66
CA SER A 71 5.35 -7.68 -15.84
C SER A 71 3.91 -8.09 -15.59
N ALA A 72 3.13 -7.21 -14.98
CA ALA A 72 1.69 -7.41 -14.91
C ALA A 72 1.07 -7.19 -16.30
N GLY A 73 0.34 -8.18 -16.79
CA GLY A 73 -0.43 -8.08 -18.02
C GLY A 73 -1.78 -7.41 -17.82
N GLU A 74 -2.62 -7.50 -18.85
CA GLU A 74 -3.98 -6.98 -18.78
C GLU A 74 -4.84 -7.77 -17.79
N ALA A 75 -5.43 -7.08 -16.84
CA ALA A 75 -6.25 -7.68 -15.80
C ALA A 75 -7.65 -8.00 -16.33
N HIS A 76 -8.10 -9.23 -16.14
CA HIS A 76 -9.51 -9.58 -16.32
C HIS A 76 -10.30 -9.19 -15.07
N ILE A 77 -11.34 -8.38 -15.22
CA ILE A 77 -12.11 -7.81 -14.10
C ILE A 77 -13.55 -8.26 -14.21
N GLU A 78 -14.01 -8.99 -13.19
CA GLU A 78 -15.42 -9.31 -12.97
C GLU A 78 -16.00 -8.33 -11.95
N PHE A 79 -17.03 -7.60 -12.36
CA PHE A 79 -17.73 -6.63 -11.52
C PHE A 79 -19.14 -7.13 -11.21
N THR A 80 -19.58 -6.99 -9.97
CA THR A 80 -20.94 -7.27 -9.55
C THR A 80 -21.45 -6.13 -8.68
N ARG A 81 -22.65 -5.62 -9.02
CA ARG A 81 -23.37 -4.62 -8.25
C ARG A 81 -24.78 -5.09 -7.98
N ASP A 82 -25.23 -4.94 -6.74
CA ASP A 82 -26.56 -5.28 -6.28
C ASP A 82 -27.09 -4.15 -5.38
N ASP A 83 -27.90 -3.29 -5.99
CA ASP A 83 -28.53 -2.12 -5.37
C ASP A 83 -29.75 -2.49 -4.52
N THR A 84 -30.20 -3.75 -4.55
CA THR A 84 -31.31 -4.21 -3.69
C THR A 84 -30.87 -4.44 -2.25
N LYS A 85 -29.55 -4.52 -2.02
CA LYS A 85 -28.95 -4.70 -0.72
C LYS A 85 -28.74 -3.37 -0.01
N ASN A 86 -28.84 -3.39 1.32
CA ASN A 86 -28.56 -2.25 2.18
C ASN A 86 -27.53 -2.63 3.25
N PRO A 87 -26.30 -2.10 3.22
CA PRO A 87 -25.77 -1.17 2.21
C PRO A 87 -25.52 -1.86 0.86
N ILE A 88 -25.44 -1.07 -0.22
CA ILE A 88 -25.25 -1.55 -1.59
C ILE A 88 -24.08 -2.55 -1.64
N TYR A 89 -24.27 -3.65 -2.37
CA TYR A 89 -23.22 -4.63 -2.57
C TYR A 89 -22.48 -4.37 -3.88
N ILE A 90 -21.18 -4.06 -3.77
CA ILE A 90 -20.26 -3.98 -4.89
C ILE A 90 -19.15 -5.00 -4.66
N SER A 91 -18.80 -5.76 -5.70
CA SER A 91 -17.72 -6.74 -5.65
C SER A 91 -16.90 -6.70 -6.92
N TYR A 92 -15.59 -6.74 -6.75
CA TYR A 92 -14.61 -6.96 -7.80
C TYR A 92 -13.92 -8.29 -7.58
N ARG A 93 -13.79 -9.08 -8.65
CA ARG A 93 -12.85 -10.18 -8.73
C ARG A 93 -11.93 -9.93 -9.92
N VAL A 94 -10.64 -9.99 -9.68
CA VAL A 94 -9.60 -9.65 -10.64
C VAL A 94 -8.69 -10.85 -10.82
N SER A 95 -8.50 -11.24 -12.07
CA SER A 95 -7.48 -12.21 -12.47
C SER A 95 -6.37 -11.45 -13.20
N LEU A 96 -5.14 -11.53 -12.70
CA LEU A 96 -4.00 -10.78 -13.23
C LEU A 96 -2.90 -11.73 -13.71
N PRO A 97 -2.62 -11.79 -15.02
CA PRO A 97 -1.50 -12.56 -15.54
C PRO A 97 -0.17 -11.84 -15.25
N LEU A 98 0.84 -12.58 -14.82
CA LEU A 98 2.24 -12.18 -14.86
C LEU A 98 2.89 -12.73 -16.12
N ILE A 99 3.48 -11.82 -16.89
CA ILE A 99 4.08 -12.08 -18.19
C ILE A 99 5.59 -11.94 -18.05
N SER A 100 6.33 -12.94 -18.51
CA SER A 100 7.79 -12.88 -18.66
C SER A 100 8.17 -11.81 -19.68
N ARG A 101 9.01 -10.86 -19.28
CA ARG A 101 9.56 -9.82 -20.16
C ARG A 101 10.50 -10.40 -21.22
N THR A 102 11.04 -11.59 -21.00
CA THR A 102 12.01 -12.24 -21.89
C THR A 102 11.36 -12.87 -23.11
N ASP A 103 10.24 -13.57 -22.93
CA ASP A 103 9.60 -14.37 -23.98
C ASP A 103 8.08 -14.15 -24.11
N GLY A 104 7.51 -13.23 -23.35
CA GLY A 104 6.09 -12.86 -23.43
C GLY A 104 5.13 -13.93 -22.92
N LYS A 105 5.62 -15.01 -22.30
CA LYS A 105 4.75 -16.08 -21.78
C LYS A 105 4.12 -15.69 -20.46
N ILE A 106 2.88 -16.13 -20.28
CA ILE A 106 2.20 -16.06 -18.98
C ILE A 106 2.86 -17.09 -18.06
N ILE A 107 3.47 -16.61 -16.98
CA ILE A 107 4.14 -17.43 -15.96
C ILE A 107 3.15 -17.85 -14.88
N MET A 108 2.27 -16.93 -14.47
CA MET A 108 1.28 -17.15 -13.43
C MET A 108 0.07 -16.26 -13.64
N VAL A 109 -1.08 -16.66 -13.11
CA VAL A 109 -2.25 -15.79 -12.96
C VAL A 109 -2.60 -15.74 -11.49
N GLY A 110 -2.55 -14.54 -10.90
CA GLY A 110 -3.01 -14.34 -9.53
C GLY A 110 -4.46 -13.87 -9.52
N VAL A 111 -5.15 -14.18 -8.42
CA VAL A 111 -6.55 -13.82 -8.22
C VAL A 111 -6.67 -12.95 -6.97
N GLY A 112 -7.42 -11.86 -7.10
CA GLY A 112 -7.72 -10.98 -5.98
C GLY A 112 -9.17 -10.52 -6.04
N SER A 113 -9.83 -10.45 -4.90
CA SER A 113 -11.20 -9.93 -4.80
C SER A 113 -11.27 -8.83 -3.77
N ALA A 114 -12.22 -7.91 -3.91
CA ALA A 114 -12.58 -6.96 -2.87
C ALA A 114 -14.06 -6.60 -2.99
N ASN A 115 -14.76 -6.48 -1.86
CA ASN A 115 -16.18 -6.16 -1.86
C ASN A 115 -16.60 -5.19 -0.75
N SER A 116 -17.69 -4.44 -1.00
CA SER A 116 -18.23 -3.43 -0.07
C SER A 116 -18.74 -4.01 1.25
N TRP A 117 -18.90 -5.33 1.34
CA TRP A 117 -19.38 -6.03 2.53
C TRP A 117 -18.26 -6.54 3.44
N GLU A 118 -16.98 -6.33 3.08
CA GLU A 118 -15.85 -6.49 4.00
C GLU A 118 -16.02 -5.58 5.22
N LYS A 119 -15.59 -6.03 6.40
CA LYS A 119 -15.75 -5.31 7.68
C LYS A 119 -15.30 -3.86 7.62
N LYS A 120 -14.22 -3.55 6.89
CA LYS A 120 -13.67 -2.20 6.74
C LYS A 120 -14.49 -1.26 5.85
N TYR A 121 -15.27 -1.81 4.92
CA TYR A 121 -16.03 -1.04 3.93
C TYR A 121 -17.52 -1.00 4.22
N ARG A 122 -18.03 -2.07 4.83
CA ARG A 122 -19.44 -2.24 5.16
C ARG A 122 -19.93 -1.25 6.21
N TRP A 123 -19.02 -0.82 7.08
CA TRP A 123 -19.31 -0.02 8.24
C TRP A 123 -18.53 1.28 8.18
N ARG A 124 -19.16 2.39 8.54
CA ARG A 124 -18.48 3.66 8.78
C ARG A 124 -18.76 4.15 10.19
N TRP A 125 -17.87 5.00 10.69
CA TRP A 125 -18.02 5.62 12.00
C TRP A 125 -18.39 7.08 11.84
N VAL A 126 -19.49 7.48 12.46
CA VAL A 126 -20.05 8.83 12.37
C VAL A 126 -20.11 9.48 13.74
N THR A 127 -20.06 10.81 13.76
CA THR A 127 -20.34 11.56 14.99
C THR A 127 -21.85 11.60 15.25
N GLU A 128 -22.25 12.00 16.45
CA GLU A 128 -23.67 12.18 16.78
C GLU A 128 -24.40 13.13 15.82
N ARG A 129 -23.68 14.15 15.31
CA ARG A 129 -24.23 15.13 14.37
C ARG A 129 -24.62 14.52 13.03
N ASP A 130 -23.89 13.51 12.58
CA ASP A 130 -24.05 12.89 11.26
C ASP A 130 -24.89 11.61 11.34
N LEU A 131 -25.45 11.29 12.51
CA LEU A 131 -26.41 10.20 12.65
C LEU A 131 -27.71 10.56 11.92
N PRO A 132 -28.31 9.63 11.15
CA PRO A 132 -29.63 9.82 10.60
C PRO A 132 -30.64 10.14 11.73
N PRO A 133 -31.55 11.11 11.53
CA PRO A 133 -32.45 11.59 12.58
C PRO A 133 -33.37 10.49 13.15
N ASP A 134 -33.68 9.47 12.34
CA ASP A 134 -34.55 8.36 12.72
C ASP A 134 -33.82 7.22 13.45
N LEU A 135 -32.49 7.28 13.58
CA LEU A 135 -31.68 6.21 14.13
C LEU A 135 -31.37 6.45 15.61
N SER A 136 -31.94 5.62 16.50
CA SER A 136 -31.60 5.69 17.93
C SER A 136 -30.16 5.23 18.18
N LYS A 137 -29.45 6.03 18.98
CA LYS A 137 -28.06 5.84 19.40
C LYS A 137 -27.89 4.75 20.48
N ASP A 138 -28.96 4.38 21.18
CA ASP A 138 -28.88 3.49 22.36
C ASP A 138 -28.37 2.08 22.03
N ASN A 139 -28.59 1.63 20.79
CA ASN A 139 -28.23 0.29 20.32
C ASN A 139 -27.05 0.27 19.33
N LEU A 140 -26.43 1.42 19.06
CA LEU A 140 -25.32 1.49 18.11
C LEU A 140 -24.00 1.13 18.79
N LYS A 141 -23.14 0.41 18.06
CA LYS A 141 -21.77 0.18 18.53
C LYS A 141 -21.05 1.53 18.57
N GLN A 142 -20.57 1.90 19.75
CA GLN A 142 -19.81 3.13 19.96
C GLN A 142 -18.33 2.83 20.25
N ALA A 143 -17.47 3.77 19.90
CA ALA A 143 -16.05 3.74 20.27
C ALA A 143 -15.55 5.16 20.52
N THR A 144 -14.59 5.27 21.43
CA THR A 144 -13.90 6.52 21.75
C THR A 144 -12.74 6.73 20.78
N PHE A 145 -12.66 7.92 20.21
CA PHE A 145 -11.61 8.36 19.32
C PHE A 145 -10.91 9.57 19.91
N ASP A 146 -9.59 9.64 19.80
CA ASP A 146 -8.82 10.79 20.25
C ASP A 146 -8.79 11.87 19.17
N GLY A 147 -9.09 13.10 19.58
CA GLY A 147 -9.07 14.28 18.74
C GLY A 147 -8.15 15.36 19.30
N ARG A 148 -7.94 16.40 18.50
CA ARG A 148 -7.11 17.56 18.87
C ARG A 148 -7.56 18.26 20.16
N TYR A 149 -8.86 18.19 20.47
CA TYR A 149 -9.49 18.88 21.60
C TYR A 149 -9.97 17.92 22.70
N GLY A 150 -9.43 16.69 22.71
CA GLY A 150 -9.83 15.62 23.63
C GLY A 150 -10.53 14.47 22.90
N SER A 151 -10.89 13.46 23.68
CA SER A 151 -11.54 12.26 23.16
C SER A 151 -13.02 12.50 22.90
N TYR A 152 -13.55 11.90 21.84
CA TYR A 152 -14.94 12.02 21.42
C TYR A 152 -15.50 10.67 20.98
N ILE A 153 -16.82 10.51 21.01
CA ILE A 153 -17.49 9.25 20.68
C ILE A 153 -17.91 9.27 19.21
N LYS A 154 -17.66 8.16 18.51
CA LYS A 154 -18.29 7.87 17.22
C LYS A 154 -19.17 6.63 17.33
N TYR A 155 -20.18 6.57 16.46
CA TYR A 155 -21.13 5.48 16.33
C TYR A 155 -20.92 4.75 15.01
N ARG A 156 -21.01 3.42 15.03
CA ARG A 156 -20.85 2.59 13.84
C ARG A 156 -22.20 2.36 13.17
N ILE A 157 -22.32 2.77 11.91
CA ILE A 157 -23.51 2.59 11.09
C ILE A 157 -23.18 1.86 9.78
N PRO A 158 -24.17 1.25 9.10
CA PRO A 158 -23.99 0.78 7.73
C PRO A 158 -23.47 1.91 6.85
N ASN A 159 -22.51 1.60 5.99
CA ASN A 159 -21.93 2.59 5.10
C ASN A 159 -22.88 2.87 3.93
N ASP A 160 -23.45 4.07 3.89
CA ASP A 160 -24.31 4.61 2.84
C ASP A 160 -23.52 5.27 1.69
N GLU A 161 -22.20 5.45 1.84
CA GLU A 161 -21.30 6.06 0.85
C GLU A 161 -20.56 4.99 0.01
N ILE A 162 -21.25 3.91 -0.36
CA ILE A 162 -20.64 2.76 -1.06
C ILE A 162 -20.09 3.16 -2.44
N ASP A 163 -20.75 4.06 -3.15
CA ASP A 163 -20.31 4.50 -4.49
C ASP A 163 -18.92 5.16 -4.46
N ASP A 164 -18.54 5.81 -3.35
CA ASP A 164 -17.20 6.40 -3.20
C ASP A 164 -16.11 5.34 -2.97
N LEU A 165 -16.49 4.09 -2.67
CA LEU A 165 -15.56 2.97 -2.50
C LEU A 165 -15.24 2.23 -3.80
N ASP A 166 -15.96 2.49 -4.90
CA ASP A 166 -15.86 1.72 -6.15
C ASP A 166 -14.40 1.57 -6.64
N ASN A 167 -13.71 2.69 -6.82
CA ASN A 167 -12.31 2.69 -7.23
C ASN A 167 -11.37 2.11 -6.15
N THR A 168 -11.70 2.28 -4.87
CA THR A 168 -10.91 1.71 -3.76
C THR A 168 -10.97 0.18 -3.79
N LEU A 169 -12.15 -0.40 -3.97
CA LEU A 169 -12.36 -1.84 -4.10
C LEU A 169 -11.66 -2.38 -5.35
N LEU A 170 -11.77 -1.71 -6.49
CA LEU A 170 -11.08 -2.12 -7.71
C LEU A 170 -9.55 -2.14 -7.53
N LYS A 171 -8.98 -1.07 -6.97
CA LYS A 171 -7.53 -0.99 -6.72
C LYS A 171 -7.07 -2.04 -5.70
N MET A 172 -7.92 -2.34 -4.71
CA MET A 172 -7.65 -3.39 -3.73
C MET A 172 -7.67 -4.79 -4.34
N ALA A 173 -8.66 -5.11 -5.16
CA ALA A 173 -8.72 -6.39 -5.85
C ALA A 173 -7.50 -6.58 -6.79
N LYS A 174 -7.10 -5.53 -7.51
CA LYS A 174 -5.87 -5.54 -8.33
C LYS A 174 -4.60 -5.74 -7.49
N LYS A 175 -4.49 -5.06 -6.35
CA LYS A 175 -3.36 -5.22 -5.41
C LYS A 175 -3.26 -6.66 -4.92
N ARG A 176 -4.39 -7.25 -4.48
CA ARG A 176 -4.48 -8.65 -4.05
C ARG A 176 -4.06 -9.61 -5.17
N ALA A 177 -4.58 -9.41 -6.38
CA ALA A 177 -4.26 -10.26 -7.54
C ALA A 177 -2.77 -10.22 -7.91
N LEU A 178 -2.15 -9.03 -7.86
CA LEU A 178 -0.71 -8.90 -8.10
C LEU A 178 0.12 -9.65 -7.06
N ILE A 179 -0.17 -9.45 -5.79
CA ILE A 179 0.58 -10.06 -4.68
C ILE A 179 0.44 -11.59 -4.73
N ASP A 180 -0.76 -12.10 -4.96
CA ASP A 180 -1.01 -13.54 -5.13
C ASP A 180 -0.19 -14.13 -6.31
N ALA A 181 -0.20 -13.46 -7.46
CA ALA A 181 0.55 -13.89 -8.63
C ALA A 181 2.06 -13.91 -8.36
N VAL A 182 2.59 -12.86 -7.73
CA VAL A 182 4.03 -12.69 -7.47
C VAL A 182 4.53 -13.71 -6.45
N LEU A 183 3.79 -13.92 -5.35
CA LEU A 183 4.18 -14.89 -4.33
C LEU A 183 4.25 -16.31 -4.91
N SER A 184 3.29 -16.65 -5.79
CA SER A 184 3.25 -17.93 -6.48
C SER A 184 4.36 -18.06 -7.54
N ALA A 185 4.57 -17.04 -8.38
CA ALA A 185 5.58 -17.08 -9.44
C ALA A 185 7.02 -17.10 -8.89
N THR A 186 7.30 -16.34 -7.84
CA THR A 186 8.64 -16.21 -7.24
C THR A 186 8.91 -17.23 -6.12
N ARG A 187 7.89 -18.01 -5.73
CA ARG A 187 7.94 -18.95 -4.59
C ARG A 187 8.32 -18.31 -3.26
N SER A 188 7.98 -17.04 -3.09
CA SER A 188 8.29 -16.24 -1.91
C SER A 188 7.23 -16.37 -0.80
N SER A 189 6.19 -17.18 -0.99
CA SER A 189 5.18 -17.51 0.04
C SER A 189 5.75 -18.18 1.29
N ALA A 190 6.96 -18.74 1.22
CA ALA A 190 7.67 -19.21 2.40
C ALA A 190 8.08 -18.05 3.33
N LEU A 191 8.48 -16.91 2.75
CA LEU A 191 8.96 -15.72 3.43
C LEU A 191 7.83 -14.75 3.77
N PHE A 192 6.81 -14.65 2.91
CA PHE A 192 5.74 -13.67 3.03
C PHE A 192 4.35 -14.29 3.04
N THR A 193 3.41 -13.64 3.72
CA THR A 193 1.98 -13.97 3.67
C THR A 193 1.21 -13.05 2.72
N GLN A 194 0.02 -13.52 2.35
CA GLN A 194 -0.94 -12.83 1.48
C GLN A 194 -1.90 -11.91 2.26
N ASP A 195 -1.89 -11.97 3.60
CA ASP A 195 -2.87 -11.31 4.46
C ASP A 195 -2.61 -9.79 4.52
N ILE A 196 -3.03 -9.10 3.46
CA ILE A 196 -2.93 -7.65 3.30
C ILE A 196 -4.07 -6.88 3.97
N GLU A 197 -4.85 -7.54 4.81
CA GLU A 197 -6.09 -6.99 5.38
C GLU A 197 -5.89 -6.34 6.76
N ASP A 198 -4.86 -6.75 7.49
CA ASP A 198 -4.67 -6.31 8.89
C ASP A 198 -3.81 -5.04 9.02
N LEU A 199 -3.05 -4.64 7.98
CA LEU A 199 -2.22 -3.42 8.02
C LEU A 199 -3.04 -2.15 7.82
N GLU A 200 -4.13 -2.24 7.06
CA GLU A 200 -5.05 -1.12 6.91
C GLU A 200 -5.77 -0.85 8.24
N GLU A 201 -6.06 -1.85 9.10
CA GLU A 201 -6.66 -1.59 10.43
C GLU A 201 -5.76 -0.73 11.35
N MET A 202 -4.43 -0.82 11.26
CA MET A 202 -3.52 0.04 12.04
C MET A 202 -3.31 1.43 11.43
N THR A 203 -3.60 1.61 10.14
CA THR A 203 -3.55 2.91 9.44
C THR A 203 -4.92 3.53 9.17
N VAL A 204 -6.02 2.89 9.59
CA VAL A 204 -7.36 3.49 9.65
C VAL A 204 -7.41 4.46 10.85
N ARG A 205 -6.63 5.54 10.76
CA ARG A 205 -7.29 6.85 10.82
C ARG A 205 -8.13 6.86 9.56
N GLN A 206 -9.45 6.73 9.71
CA GLN A 206 -10.39 6.81 8.59
C GLN A 206 -9.96 7.92 7.64
N PRO A 207 -10.10 7.75 6.31
CA PRO A 207 -10.09 8.90 5.45
C PRO A 207 -11.12 9.87 6.04
N GLU A 208 -10.66 11.03 6.51
CA GLU A 208 -11.56 12.15 6.70
C GLU A 208 -12.33 12.25 5.39
N SER A 209 -13.66 12.27 5.50
CA SER A 209 -14.58 12.44 4.40
C SER A 209 -13.98 13.38 3.38
N VAL A 210 -13.75 12.87 2.16
CA VAL A 210 -13.26 13.69 1.06
C VAL A 210 -14.39 14.67 0.77
N ASP A 211 -14.33 15.85 1.39
CA ASP A 211 -15.27 16.94 1.14
C ASP A 211 -15.14 17.31 -0.34
N ARG A 212 -16.03 16.75 -1.15
CA ARG A 212 -16.00 16.79 -2.62
C ARG A 212 -16.47 18.14 -3.18
N ARG A 213 -16.38 19.21 -2.38
CA ARG A 213 -16.66 20.58 -2.77
C ARG A 213 -15.44 21.47 -2.58
N GLN A 214 -14.43 21.25 -3.40
CA GLN A 214 -13.60 22.34 -3.92
C GLN A 214 -12.78 21.88 -5.14
N ARG A 215 -13.30 22.21 -6.33
CA ARG A 215 -12.43 22.62 -7.42
C ARG A 215 -11.92 24.02 -7.06
N THR A 216 -10.71 24.08 -6.53
CA THR A 216 -9.88 25.29 -6.41
C THR A 216 -8.46 24.82 -6.73
N GLN A 217 -7.92 25.20 -7.89
CA GLN A 217 -6.86 26.20 -8.02
C GLN A 217 -5.79 26.15 -6.91
N PRO A 218 -4.49 26.25 -7.27
CA PRO A 218 -3.37 25.94 -6.37
C PRO A 218 -3.44 26.77 -5.08
N ASP A 219 -3.60 26.07 -3.95
CA ASP A 219 -3.88 26.68 -2.67
C ASP A 219 -2.62 27.24 -2.00
N ARG A 220 -2.72 28.50 -1.60
CA ARG A 220 -1.77 29.23 -0.76
C ARG A 220 -2.00 28.78 0.68
N SER A 221 -1.34 27.70 1.09
CA SER A 221 -1.42 27.26 2.49
C SER A 221 -0.77 28.26 3.45
N ASN A 222 -1.58 28.87 4.32
CA ASN A 222 -1.13 29.41 5.60
C ASN A 222 -0.87 28.20 6.53
N GLY A 223 0.29 27.58 6.34
CA GLY A 223 0.70 26.38 7.07
C GLY A 223 1.35 26.69 8.42
N SER A 224 1.59 25.62 9.20
CA SER A 224 2.48 25.66 10.36
C SER A 224 3.74 26.49 10.04
N PRO A 225 4.19 27.35 10.96
CA PRO A 225 5.32 28.24 10.74
C PRO A 225 6.61 27.46 10.43
N ASP A 226 6.69 26.20 10.88
CA ASP A 226 7.86 25.34 10.80
C ASP A 226 8.21 24.89 9.38
N ILE A 227 9.50 24.77 9.14
CA ILE A 227 10.12 24.32 7.88
C ILE A 227 9.49 23.01 7.37
N SER A 228 9.19 22.98 6.06
CA SER A 228 8.69 21.75 5.41
C SER A 228 9.82 20.71 5.26
N GLN A 229 9.49 19.42 5.34
CA GLN A 229 10.44 18.33 5.07
C GLN A 229 11.09 18.43 3.67
N ALA A 230 10.34 18.92 2.68
CA ALA A 230 10.87 19.17 1.34
C ALA A 230 11.95 20.28 1.34
N GLN A 231 11.78 21.31 2.19
CA GLN A 231 12.77 22.39 2.34
C GLN A 231 14.01 21.91 3.09
N LYS A 232 13.85 21.07 4.14
CA LYS A 232 14.98 20.44 4.84
C LYS A 232 15.85 19.63 3.89
N ASN A 233 15.23 18.73 3.12
CA ASN A 233 15.94 17.88 2.17
C ASN A 233 16.66 18.69 1.09
N LEU A 234 16.06 19.78 0.62
CA LEU A 234 16.68 20.65 -0.37
C LEU A 234 17.87 21.44 0.18
N ILE A 235 17.80 21.91 1.42
CA ILE A 235 18.92 22.60 2.09
C ILE A 235 20.09 21.62 2.27
N LEU A 236 19.83 20.42 2.79
CA LEU A 236 20.86 19.39 2.98
C LEU A 236 21.55 19.03 1.67
N ARG A 237 20.77 18.83 0.60
CA ARG A 237 21.32 18.54 -0.73
C ARG A 237 22.21 19.69 -1.25
N LYS A 238 21.76 20.94 -1.12
CA LYS A 238 22.55 22.10 -1.57
C LYS A 238 23.80 22.34 -0.74
N ALA A 239 23.75 22.08 0.56
CA ALA A 239 24.91 22.14 1.44
C ALA A 239 25.96 21.08 1.02
N GLN A 240 25.51 19.86 0.73
CA GLN A 240 26.36 18.79 0.22
C GLN A 240 26.96 19.13 -1.16
N GLU A 241 26.19 19.76 -2.05
CA GLU A 241 26.69 20.25 -3.36
C GLU A 241 27.78 21.34 -3.21
N ARG A 242 27.79 22.09 -2.11
CA ARG A 242 28.84 23.06 -1.76
C ARG A 242 30.00 22.45 -0.96
N GLY A 243 29.96 21.16 -0.66
CA GLY A 243 30.95 20.47 0.15
C GLY A 243 30.94 20.88 1.63
N MET A 244 29.85 21.49 2.10
CA MET A 244 29.70 21.87 3.52
C MET A 244 29.43 20.63 4.37
N ASP A 245 30.15 20.52 5.48
CA ASP A 245 29.83 19.51 6.49
C ASP A 245 28.68 19.96 7.42
N THR A 246 28.27 19.09 8.35
CA THR A 246 27.14 19.35 9.25
C THR A 246 27.41 20.52 10.20
N GLU A 247 28.66 20.72 10.63
CA GLU A 247 29.03 21.81 11.54
C GLU A 247 29.05 23.15 10.80
N GLU A 248 29.59 23.17 9.58
CA GLU A 248 29.59 24.32 8.68
C GLU A 248 28.18 24.73 8.27
N LEU A 249 27.30 23.76 8.02
CA LEU A 249 25.89 24.02 7.71
C LEU A 249 25.16 24.65 8.91
N ASN A 250 25.37 24.11 10.12
CA ASN A 250 24.76 24.68 11.32
C ASN A 250 25.31 26.08 11.63
N ALA A 251 26.61 26.31 11.42
CA ALA A 251 27.21 27.64 11.53
C ALA A 251 26.62 28.62 10.50
N PHE A 252 26.38 28.17 9.26
CA PHE A 252 25.76 28.95 8.20
C PHE A 252 24.29 29.30 8.51
N VAL A 253 23.54 28.34 9.05
CA VAL A 253 22.16 28.56 9.53
C VAL A 253 22.14 29.57 10.67
N TYR A 254 23.06 29.44 11.64
CA TYR A 254 23.17 30.38 12.75
C TYR A 254 23.52 31.79 12.27
N GLN A 255 24.45 31.94 11.33
CA GLN A 255 24.80 33.25 10.76
C GLN A 255 23.65 33.88 9.95
N ALA A 256 22.87 33.08 9.22
CA ALA A 256 21.82 33.59 8.34
C ALA A 256 20.49 33.87 9.07
N THR A 257 20.18 33.13 10.13
CA THR A 257 18.86 33.19 10.79
C THR A 257 18.92 33.32 12.31
N GLY A 258 20.10 33.23 12.93
CA GLY A 258 20.27 33.29 14.39
C GLY A 258 19.81 32.03 15.13
N LYS A 259 19.58 30.92 14.42
CA LYS A 259 19.05 29.65 14.98
C LYS A 259 20.11 28.56 14.94
N SER A 260 20.16 27.75 15.99
CA SER A 260 21.22 26.76 16.18
C SER A 260 21.09 25.53 15.26
N GLU A 261 19.88 25.23 14.80
CA GLU A 261 19.57 24.01 14.05
C GLU A 261 18.54 24.26 12.94
N LEU A 262 18.62 23.44 11.88
CA LEU A 262 17.69 23.47 10.73
C LEU A 262 16.22 23.25 11.13
N ASP A 263 15.99 22.48 12.19
CA ASP A 263 14.66 22.09 12.65
C ASP A 263 13.88 23.24 13.30
N MET A 264 14.60 24.30 13.69
CA MET A 264 14.00 25.50 14.29
C MET A 264 13.61 26.55 13.24
N LEU A 265 13.91 26.31 11.95
CA LEU A 265 13.62 27.26 10.88
C LEU A 265 12.12 27.33 10.57
N THR A 266 11.67 28.53 10.20
CA THR A 266 10.37 28.71 9.57
C THR A 266 10.44 28.44 8.08
N LYS A 267 9.30 28.21 7.43
CA LYS A 267 9.25 28.04 5.97
C LYS A 267 9.84 29.23 5.20
N GLN A 268 9.65 30.44 5.71
CA GLN A 268 10.17 31.66 5.08
C GLN A 268 11.69 31.77 5.20
N GLU A 269 12.23 31.45 6.38
CA GLU A 269 13.67 31.42 6.61
C GLU A 269 14.33 30.31 5.80
N ALA A 270 13.70 29.13 5.73
CA ALA A 270 14.17 28.01 4.92
C ALA A 270 14.25 28.37 3.43
N SER A 271 13.22 29.03 2.89
CA SER A 271 13.24 29.51 1.50
C SER A 271 14.35 30.52 1.24
N LYS A 272 14.56 31.49 2.14
CA LYS A 272 15.68 32.45 2.02
C LYS A 272 17.04 31.74 2.06
N LEU A 273 17.17 30.72 2.91
CA LEU A 273 18.41 29.96 3.05
C LEU A 273 18.71 29.11 1.81
N ILE A 274 17.68 28.53 1.18
CA ILE A 274 17.79 27.84 -0.11
C ILE A 274 18.30 28.78 -1.21
N ASP A 275 17.83 30.02 -1.24
CA ASP A 275 18.27 31.03 -2.22
C ASP A 275 19.73 31.44 -1.98
N LEU A 276 20.15 31.60 -0.73
CA LEU A 276 21.55 31.91 -0.37
C LEU A 276 22.50 30.75 -0.70
N LEU A 277 22.01 29.51 -0.62
CA LEU A 277 22.74 28.30 -1.03
C LEU A 277 22.70 28.06 -2.54
N ALA A 278 21.91 28.79 -3.33
CA ALA A 278 21.93 28.68 -4.78
C ALA A 278 23.27 29.15 -5.36
N PRO A 279 23.81 28.50 -6.40
CA PRO A 279 25.01 28.99 -7.06
C PRO A 279 24.73 30.39 -7.64
N ALA A 280 25.71 31.31 -7.50
CA ALA A 280 25.61 32.61 -8.13
C ALA A 280 25.36 32.42 -9.63
N LYS A 281 24.27 33.02 -10.15
CA LYS A 281 24.02 33.00 -11.59
C LYS A 281 25.19 33.70 -12.27
N THR A 282 26.05 32.92 -12.93
CA THR A 282 27.06 33.43 -13.84
C THR A 282 26.30 34.21 -14.94
N ARG A 283 26.48 35.53 -14.96
CA ARG A 283 26.07 36.36 -16.10
C ARG A 283 27.04 36.17 -17.25
#